data_AF-A0A1J5PQY5-F1
#
_entry.id   AF-A0A1J5PQY5-F1
#
_cell.length_a   1.000
_cell.length_b   1.000
_cell.length_c   1.000
_cell.angle_alpha   90.00
_cell.angle_beta   90.00
_cell.angle_gamma   90.00
#
_symmetry.space_group_name_H-M   'P 1'
#
loop_
_entity.id
_entity.type
_entity.pdbx_description
1 polymer ?
#
loop_
_entity_poly.entity_id
_entity_poly.type
_entity_poly.pdbx_seq_one_letter_code
_entity_poly.pdbx_strand_id
1 'polypeptide(L)'
;MHLVFKSHEISWRRCRPQIAALLKPDLYREGIDGEAVDWACERMQGCGGGRRLLLVISDGCPRDAATQIANDPSYLEHHLRDVVLRRERRGGVEIYGIGVGLDLGAYYSRSVAFDLTTLHGNGALREILGMIARRGRR
;
A
#
# COMPACT_ATOMS: atom_id res chain seq x y z
N MET A 1 -0.58 9.59 -12.17
CA MET A 1 0.46 8.76 -12.84
C MET A 1 0.98 7.75 -11.84
N HIS A 2 1.09 6.46 -12.17
CA HIS A 2 1.61 5.43 -11.24
C HIS A 2 2.97 4.90 -11.69
N LEU A 3 3.94 4.85 -10.78
CA LEU A 3 5.29 4.35 -11.04
C LEU A 3 5.45 2.88 -10.62
N VAL A 4 5.99 2.05 -11.51
CA VAL A 4 6.34 0.65 -11.21
C VAL A 4 7.85 0.52 -11.15
N PHE A 5 8.39 0.35 -9.94
CA PHE A 5 9.82 0.10 -9.77
C PHE A 5 10.20 -1.36 -10.10
N LYS A 6 9.30 -2.31 -9.89
CA LYS A 6 9.52 -3.72 -10.23
C LYS A 6 8.22 -4.39 -10.65
N SER A 7 8.19 -4.92 -11.88
CA SER A 7 7.08 -5.79 -12.33
C SER A 7 7.22 -7.22 -11.79
N HIS A 8 6.13 -7.96 -11.80
CA HIS A 8 6.08 -9.34 -11.32
C HIS A 8 7.00 -10.28 -12.13
N GLU A 9 7.14 -10.04 -13.44
CA GLU A 9 7.96 -10.84 -14.37
C GLU A 9 9.47 -10.61 -14.23
N ILE A 10 9.89 -9.48 -13.65
CA ILE A 10 11.29 -9.09 -13.62
C ILE A 10 11.92 -9.65 -12.35
N SER A 11 12.99 -10.44 -12.45
CA SER A 11 13.67 -10.95 -11.25
C SER A 11 14.27 -9.82 -10.40
N TRP A 12 14.37 -10.05 -9.08
CA TRP A 12 14.96 -9.09 -8.14
C TRP A 12 16.34 -8.60 -8.58
N ARG A 13 17.20 -9.52 -9.04
CA ARG A 13 18.55 -9.22 -9.52
C ARG A 13 18.56 -8.21 -10.67
N ARG A 14 17.60 -8.31 -11.60
CA ARG A 14 17.47 -7.41 -12.76
C ARG A 14 16.86 -6.06 -12.40
N CYS A 15 16.12 -6.00 -11.29
CA CYS A 15 15.39 -4.81 -10.88
C CYS A 15 16.08 -3.98 -9.79
N ARG A 16 17.32 -4.34 -9.39
CA ARG A 16 18.04 -3.67 -8.30
C ARG A 16 18.20 -2.15 -8.54
N PRO A 17 18.58 -1.68 -9.74
CA PRO A 17 18.71 -0.24 -9.99
C PRO A 17 17.38 0.52 -9.87
N GLN A 18 16.28 -0.07 -10.34
CA GLN A 18 14.96 0.53 -10.26
C GLN A 18 14.49 0.59 -8.80
N ILE A 19 14.73 -0.46 -8.01
CA ILE A 19 14.38 -0.44 -6.59
C ILE A 19 15.23 0.58 -5.84
N ALA A 20 16.52 0.71 -6.17
CA ALA A 20 17.37 1.76 -5.61
C ALA A 20 16.85 3.17 -5.95
N ALA A 21 16.08 3.33 -7.04
CA ALA A 21 15.45 4.61 -7.36
C ALA A 21 14.41 5.04 -6.30
N LEU A 22 13.84 4.14 -5.49
CA LEU A 22 12.98 4.52 -4.36
C LEU A 22 13.67 5.48 -3.37
N LEU A 23 15.00 5.48 -3.33
CA LEU A 23 15.78 6.37 -2.45
C LEU A 23 16.02 7.76 -3.06
N LYS A 24 15.56 8.01 -4.29
CA LYS A 24 15.71 9.30 -4.95
C LYS A 24 14.63 10.28 -4.44
N PRO A 25 15.01 11.40 -3.82
CA PRO A 25 14.07 12.30 -3.15
C PRO A 25 13.14 13.04 -4.12
N ASP A 26 13.49 13.13 -5.40
CA ASP A 26 12.71 13.79 -6.44
C ASP A 26 11.57 12.93 -7.00
N LEU A 27 11.55 11.63 -6.71
CA LEU A 27 10.52 10.71 -7.20
C LEU A 27 9.27 10.63 -6.32
N TYR A 28 9.35 11.07 -5.05
CA TYR A 28 8.24 10.98 -4.11
C TYR A 28 7.73 12.38 -3.77
N ARG A 29 6.57 12.74 -4.31
CA ARG A 29 5.93 14.06 -4.08
C ARG A 29 4.50 13.94 -3.56
N GLU A 30 3.87 12.81 -3.75
CA GLU A 30 2.45 12.55 -3.44
C GLU A 30 2.34 11.24 -2.65
N GLY A 31 1.39 11.20 -1.73
CA GLY A 31 1.10 10.03 -0.90
C GLY A 31 0.24 9.01 -1.63
N ILE A 32 0.00 7.86 -0.99
CA ILE A 32 -0.90 6.85 -1.54
C ILE A 32 -2.35 7.26 -1.30
N ASP A 33 -3.14 7.35 -2.36
CA ASP A 33 -4.55 7.69 -2.34
C ASP A 33 -5.45 6.54 -2.82
N GLY A 34 -6.76 6.79 -2.91
CA GLY A 34 -7.73 5.82 -3.39
C GLY A 34 -7.43 5.34 -4.81
N GLU A 35 -7.04 6.23 -5.73
CA GLU A 35 -6.78 5.86 -7.12
C GLU A 35 -5.58 4.92 -7.26
N ALA A 36 -4.51 5.17 -6.49
CA ALA A 36 -3.34 4.28 -6.44
C ALA A 36 -3.69 2.86 -5.96
N VAL A 37 -4.55 2.74 -4.94
CA VAL A 37 -5.05 1.44 -4.46
C VAL A 37 -5.89 0.76 -5.53
N ASP A 38 -6.79 1.50 -6.17
CA ASP A 38 -7.68 0.99 -7.20
C ASP A 38 -6.89 0.42 -8.38
N TRP A 39 -5.94 1.20 -8.88
CA TRP A 39 -5.05 0.85 -9.98
C TRP A 39 -4.20 -0.37 -9.65
N ALA A 40 -3.64 -0.44 -8.43
CA ALA A 40 -2.85 -1.59 -7.99
C ALA A 40 -3.70 -2.87 -7.97
N CYS A 41 -4.95 -2.79 -7.47
CA CYS A 41 -5.88 -3.92 -7.49
C CYS A 41 -6.18 -4.40 -8.91
N GLU A 42 -6.43 -3.49 -9.86
CA GLU A 42 -6.70 -3.84 -11.26
C GLU A 42 -5.49 -4.49 -11.93
N ARG A 43 -4.30 -3.89 -11.73
CA ARG A 43 -3.04 -4.43 -12.23
C ARG A 43 -2.80 -5.86 -11.74
N MET A 44 -3.08 -6.13 -10.46
CA MET A 44 -2.92 -7.47 -9.88
C MET A 44 -3.93 -8.48 -10.42
N GLN A 45 -5.13 -8.06 -10.81
CA GLN A 45 -6.12 -8.95 -11.43
C GLN A 45 -5.68 -9.41 -12.82
N GLY A 46 -4.90 -8.60 -13.55
CA GLY A 46 -4.29 -8.98 -14.82
C GLY A 46 -3.09 -9.95 -14.68
N CYS A 47 -2.54 -10.10 -13.48
CA CYS A 47 -1.51 -11.10 -13.19
C CYS A 47 -2.15 -12.47 -12.91
N GLY A 48 -1.52 -13.56 -13.35
CA GLY A 48 -2.03 -14.94 -13.26
C GLY A 48 -2.50 -15.41 -11.87
N GLY A 49 -3.16 -16.57 -11.83
CA GLY A 49 -3.91 -17.07 -10.66
C GLY A 49 -3.11 -17.28 -9.37
N GLY A 50 -3.75 -17.03 -8.23
CA GLY A 50 -3.19 -17.21 -6.90
C GLY A 50 -3.80 -16.25 -5.86
N ARG A 51 -3.35 -16.37 -4.61
CA ARG A 51 -3.68 -15.43 -3.54
C ARG A 51 -3.03 -14.08 -3.82
N ARG A 52 -3.81 -13.01 -3.91
CA ARG A 52 -3.33 -11.65 -4.22
C ARG A 52 -3.37 -10.79 -2.96
N LEU A 53 -2.20 -10.29 -2.55
CA LEU A 53 -2.07 -9.40 -1.39
C LEU A 53 -1.51 -8.05 -1.83
N LEU A 54 -2.25 -6.98 -1.56
CA LEU A 54 -1.79 -5.61 -1.72
C LEU A 54 -1.35 -5.09 -0.35
N LEU A 55 -0.05 -4.85 -0.19
CA LEU A 55 0.52 -4.22 0.98
C LEU A 55 0.75 -2.74 0.68
N VAL A 56 0.08 -1.86 1.42
CA VAL A 56 0.25 -0.41 1.34
C VAL A 56 1.10 0.04 2.52
N ILE A 57 2.34 0.46 2.26
CA ILE A 57 3.25 0.97 3.28
C ILE A 57 3.22 2.50 3.22
N SER A 58 2.90 3.15 4.34
CA SER A 58 2.78 4.61 4.38
C SER A 58 3.20 5.19 5.74
N ASP A 59 3.81 6.37 5.70
CA ASP A 59 4.22 7.19 6.84
C ASP A 59 3.34 8.46 7.01
N GLY A 60 2.21 8.56 6.29
CA GLY A 60 1.30 9.70 6.37
C GLY A 60 -0.09 9.49 5.78
N CYS A 61 -0.92 10.54 5.81
CA CYS A 61 -2.27 10.55 5.22
C CYS A 61 -2.25 10.60 3.67
N PRO A 62 -3.34 10.20 2.99
CA PRO A 62 -3.45 10.34 1.54
C PRO A 62 -3.23 11.81 1.13
N ARG A 63 -2.32 12.04 0.18
CA ARG A 63 -1.88 13.39 -0.20
C ARG A 63 -1.72 13.51 -1.71
N ASP A 64 -2.52 14.38 -2.29
CA ASP A 64 -2.30 14.99 -3.59
C ASP A 64 -2.51 16.51 -3.44
N ALA A 65 -1.47 17.29 -3.75
CA ALA A 65 -1.47 18.73 -3.56
C ALA A 65 -2.52 19.44 -4.43
N ALA A 66 -2.76 18.97 -5.66
CA ALA A 66 -3.74 19.57 -6.55
C ALA A 66 -5.17 19.30 -6.04
N THR A 67 -5.43 18.05 -5.64
CA THR A 67 -6.74 17.66 -5.10
C THR A 67 -7.04 18.34 -3.76
N GLN A 68 -6.05 18.52 -2.87
CA GLN A 68 -6.23 19.22 -1.59
C GLN A 68 -6.56 20.71 -1.75
N ILE A 69 -6.07 21.36 -2.81
CA ILE A 69 -6.37 22.79 -3.07
C ILE A 69 -7.80 22.95 -3.60
N ALA A 70 -8.29 21.99 -4.39
CA ALA A 70 -9.56 22.08 -5.09
C ALA A 70 -10.76 21.52 -4.31
N ASN A 71 -10.54 20.78 -3.22
CA ASN A 71 -11.59 20.05 -2.51
C ASN A 71 -11.51 20.28 -0.99
N ASP A 72 -12.55 19.78 -0.28
CA ASP A 72 -12.54 19.73 1.18
C ASP A 72 -11.33 18.92 1.70
N PRO A 73 -10.69 19.32 2.81
CA PRO A 73 -9.54 18.62 3.39
C PRO A 73 -9.75 17.11 3.63
N SER A 74 -10.99 16.68 3.86
CA SER A 74 -11.35 15.27 4.11
C SER A 74 -11.60 14.44 2.84
N TYR A 75 -11.62 15.06 1.66
CA TYR A 75 -12.00 14.40 0.41
C TYR A 75 -11.14 13.15 0.12
N LEU A 76 -9.82 13.28 0.21
CA LEU A 76 -8.89 12.18 -0.09
C LEU A 76 -9.00 11.03 0.93
N GLU A 77 -9.29 11.36 2.19
CA GLU A 77 -9.48 10.38 3.25
C GLU A 77 -10.75 9.55 3.04
N HIS A 78 -11.86 10.23 2.75
CA HIS A 78 -13.13 9.57 2.42
C HIS A 78 -12.99 8.73 1.15
N HIS A 79 -12.38 9.29 0.11
CA HIS A 79 -12.17 8.59 -1.16
C HIS A 79 -11.33 7.32 -0.98
N LEU A 80 -10.21 7.40 -0.26
CA LEU A 80 -9.37 6.22 0.02
C LEU A 80 -10.17 5.14 0.76
N ARG A 81 -10.90 5.53 1.82
CA ARG A 81 -11.72 4.59 2.59
C ARG A 81 -12.78 3.91 1.73
N ASP A 82 -13.48 4.67 0.90
CA ASP A 82 -14.53 4.14 0.02
C ASP A 82 -13.96 3.18 -1.02
N VAL A 83 -12.82 3.53 -1.64
CA VAL A 83 -12.16 2.65 -2.60
C VAL A 83 -11.71 1.35 -1.96
N VAL A 84 -11.07 1.41 -0.79
CA VAL A 84 -10.62 0.21 -0.06
C VAL A 84 -11.82 -0.67 0.26
N LEU A 85 -12.88 -0.12 0.88
CA LEU A 85 -14.09 -0.89 1.22
C LEU A 85 -14.74 -1.53 -0.01
N ARG A 86 -14.84 -0.80 -1.12
CA ARG A 86 -15.39 -1.30 -2.38
C ARG A 86 -14.56 -2.46 -2.94
N ARG A 87 -13.23 -2.33 -2.97
CA ARG A 87 -12.32 -3.38 -3.46
C ARG A 87 -12.34 -4.62 -2.56
N GLU A 88 -12.40 -4.43 -1.25
CA GLU A 88 -12.52 -5.54 -0.30
C GLU A 88 -13.84 -6.30 -0.45
N ARG A 89 -14.96 -5.59 -0.64
CA ARG A 89 -16.28 -6.22 -0.89
C ARG A 89 -16.32 -6.96 -2.21
N ARG A 90 -15.68 -6.42 -3.26
CA ARG A 90 -15.56 -7.09 -4.57
C ARG A 90 -14.73 -8.37 -4.46
N GLY A 91 -13.79 -8.43 -3.53
CA GLY A 91 -12.93 -9.59 -3.30
C GLY A 91 -11.86 -9.76 -4.39
N GLY A 92 -11.12 -10.88 -4.30
CA GLY A 92 -10.06 -11.23 -5.25
C GLY A 92 -8.69 -10.58 -4.99
N VAL A 93 -8.63 -9.51 -4.19
CA VAL A 93 -7.39 -8.91 -3.67
C VAL A 93 -7.56 -8.61 -2.17
N GLU A 94 -6.60 -9.04 -1.36
CA GLU A 94 -6.55 -8.72 0.06
C GLU A 94 -5.70 -7.48 0.29
N ILE A 95 -6.32 -6.41 0.80
CA ILE A 95 -5.62 -5.13 1.04
C ILE A 95 -5.19 -5.08 2.51
N TYR A 96 -3.96 -4.61 2.75
CA TYR A 96 -3.37 -4.43 4.07
C TYR A 96 -2.64 -3.09 4.14
N GLY A 97 -2.97 -2.26 5.14
CA GLY A 97 -2.23 -1.06 5.49
C GLY A 97 -1.07 -1.37 6.45
N ILE A 98 0.09 -0.80 6.19
CA ILE A 98 1.28 -0.87 7.02
C ILE A 98 1.69 0.57 7.33
N GLY A 99 1.30 1.05 8.51
CA GLY A 99 1.65 2.37 9.00
C GLY A 99 3.06 2.37 9.57
N VAL A 100 3.86 3.36 9.19
CA VAL A 100 5.21 3.56 9.69
C VAL A 100 5.19 4.83 10.54
N GLY A 101 5.09 4.67 11.86
CA GLY A 101 4.94 5.77 12.81
C GLY A 101 3.52 6.34 12.92
N LEU A 102 2.52 5.70 12.31
CA LEU A 102 1.11 6.08 12.42
C LEU A 102 0.18 4.86 12.31
N ASP A 103 -1.08 5.03 12.76
CA ASP A 103 -2.15 4.06 12.53
C ASP A 103 -2.93 4.40 11.26
N LEU A 104 -3.07 3.42 10.37
CA LEU A 104 -3.82 3.53 9.11
C LEU A 104 -5.22 2.89 9.20
N GLY A 105 -5.67 2.47 10.39
CA GLY A 105 -6.93 1.77 10.62
C GLY A 105 -8.18 2.56 10.20
N ALA A 106 -8.08 3.89 10.11
CA ALA A 106 -9.14 4.74 9.56
C ALA A 106 -9.43 4.46 8.07
N TYR A 107 -8.43 3.98 7.33
CA TYR A 107 -8.49 3.77 5.87
C TYR A 107 -8.52 2.29 5.48
N TYR A 108 -7.82 1.43 6.22
CA TYR A 108 -7.69 0.02 5.90
C TYR A 108 -8.29 -0.85 7.01
N SER A 109 -9.24 -1.71 6.65
CA SER A 109 -9.86 -2.66 7.60
C SER A 109 -8.86 -3.66 8.20
N ARG A 110 -7.72 -3.84 7.53
CA ARG A 110 -6.56 -4.59 8.02
C ARG A 110 -5.36 -3.67 8.01
N SER A 111 -4.97 -3.19 9.18
CA SER A 111 -3.76 -2.38 9.34
C SER A 111 -2.85 -2.96 10.42
N VAL A 112 -1.56 -2.65 10.29
CA VAL A 112 -0.56 -2.76 11.36
C VAL A 112 0.21 -1.46 11.42
N ALA A 113 0.51 -0.97 12.62
CA ALA A 113 1.32 0.20 12.85
C ALA A 113 2.68 -0.22 13.43
N PHE A 114 3.76 0.15 12.75
CA PHE A 114 5.11 -0.05 13.23
C PHE A 114 5.66 1.23 13.83
N ASP A 115 6.21 1.12 15.03
CA ASP A 115 6.98 2.20 15.62
C ASP A 115 8.42 2.14 15.10
N LEU A 116 8.83 3.21 14.41
CA LEU A 116 10.19 3.40 13.86
C LEU A 116 11.29 3.27 14.93
N THR A 117 11.00 3.59 16.18
CA THR A 117 11.96 3.51 17.28
C THR A 117 12.17 2.07 17.77
N THR A 118 11.23 1.17 17.48
CA THR A 118 11.26 -0.23 17.95
C THR A 118 11.63 -1.22 16.85
N LEU A 119 11.68 -0.75 15.61
CA LEU A 119 11.95 -1.49 14.39
C LEU A 119 13.41 -1.98 14.35
N HIS A 120 13.69 -3.08 15.06
CA HIS A 120 15.00 -3.71 15.11
C HIS A 120 14.98 -5.10 14.44
N GLY A 121 15.98 -5.35 13.59
CA GLY A 121 16.16 -6.64 12.91
C GLY A 121 14.94 -7.06 12.08
N ASN A 122 14.57 -8.34 12.15
CA ASN A 122 13.47 -8.91 11.35
C ASN A 122 12.09 -8.83 12.02
N GLY A 123 11.93 -8.01 13.06
CA GLY A 123 10.68 -7.91 13.84
C GLY A 123 9.46 -7.54 12.99
N ALA A 124 9.57 -6.50 12.17
CA ALA A 124 8.49 -6.06 11.31
C ALA A 124 8.10 -7.11 10.25
N LEU A 125 9.09 -7.82 9.69
CA LEU A 125 8.80 -8.90 8.74
C LEU A 125 8.00 -10.02 9.40
N ARG A 126 8.32 -10.39 10.65
CA ARG A 126 7.59 -11.43 11.39
C ARG A 126 6.14 -11.02 11.65
N GLU A 127 5.91 -9.75 11.98
CA GLU A 127 4.57 -9.24 12.22
C GLU A 127 3.72 -9.20 10.94
N ILE A 128 4.30 -8.72 9.83
CA ILE A 128 3.65 -8.78 8.50
C ILE A 128 3.32 -10.23 8.14
N LEU A 129 4.25 -11.16 8.32
CA LEU A 129 4.01 -12.59 8.07
C LEU A 129 2.91 -13.16 8.96
N GLY A 130 2.88 -12.80 10.24
CA GLY A 130 1.82 -13.20 11.17
C GLY A 130 0.46 -12.70 10.73
N MET A 131 0.36 -11.44 10.32
CA MET A 131 -0.85 -10.83 9.78
C MET A 131 -1.35 -11.57 8.53
N ILE A 132 -0.45 -11.90 7.60
CA ILE A 132 -0.76 -12.63 6.36
C ILE A 132 -1.18 -14.08 6.64
N ALA A 133 -0.53 -14.73 7.61
CA ALA A 133 -0.72 -16.15 7.93
C ALA A 133 -2.02 -16.44 8.67
N ARG A 134 -2.52 -15.53 9.52
CA ARG A 134 -3.79 -15.70 10.26
C ARG A 134 -5.00 -15.98 9.37
N ARG A 135 -4.92 -15.64 8.07
CA ARG A 135 -6.03 -15.82 7.13
C ARG A 135 -5.88 -16.99 6.16
N GLY A 136 -4.68 -17.55 5.98
CA GLY A 136 -4.50 -18.74 5.14
C GLY A 136 -5.06 -20.03 5.74
N ARG A 137 -5.61 -19.98 6.97
CA ARG A 137 -6.16 -21.12 7.72
C ARG A 137 -7.69 -21.14 7.82
N ARG A 138 -8.39 -20.23 7.13
CA ARG A 138 -9.84 -20.26 6.96
C ARG A 138 -10.16 -20.51 5.51
#